data_AF-A0A833W5Q9-F1
#
_entry.id   AF-A0A833W5Q9-F1
#
_cell.length_a   1.000
_cell.length_b   1.000
_cell.length_c   1.000
_cell.angle_alpha   90.00
_cell.angle_beta   90.00
_cell.angle_gamma   90.00
#
_symmetry.space_group_name_H-M   'P 1'
#
loop_
_entity.id
_entity.type
_entity.pdbx_description
1 polymer ?
#
loop_
_entity_poly.entity_id
_entity_poly.type
_entity_poly.pdbx_seq_one_letter_code
_entity_poly.pdbx_strand_id
1 'polypeptide(L)'
;MSIRVHNSEHFEELRQNALSNSSLSSKSCSTASPANTRGKITTFTLTKAPHMKRMAMKHELYRKEQEAMQKKLAETIAENIQRQKSKKEGHFLKLHQKVEDGKVLAKELHEKLELQQQSKTRQFSRMHEEWTNDVFHKLNDPIVAKVQSMDGKQRSAEKAEAYQKFLDITNKKGGLFRDIIIESEYNPLSDAKFIHHRAKVDDPTKRVIRRREEEDAIAQDGASMSSGYIRVVNGQRLGRSDNLDVKLWSKGEFESTPYGYFHKMMNSTASSEGSKTYASHVKLDHYDIDKDPEVLRQELPKGKRTNFDGYKIPKSTFQIN
;
A
#
# COMPACT_ATOMS: atom_id res chain seq x y z
N MET A 1 32.58 -14.17 -23.15
CA MET A 1 31.82 -14.59 -21.95
C MET A 1 30.80 -15.63 -22.39
N SER A 2 30.96 -16.88 -21.93
CA SER A 2 30.11 -18.01 -22.34
C SER A 2 28.82 -18.00 -21.51
N ILE A 3 27.68 -17.80 -22.18
CA ILE A 3 26.35 -17.83 -21.54
C ILE A 3 25.99 -19.30 -21.34
N ARG A 4 26.11 -19.78 -20.10
CA ARG A 4 25.67 -21.11 -19.70
C ARG A 4 24.14 -21.08 -19.59
N VAL A 5 23.45 -21.57 -20.63
CA VAL A 5 21.99 -21.70 -20.65
C VAL A 5 21.61 -22.84 -19.71
N HIS A 6 20.93 -22.53 -18.61
CA HIS A 6 20.62 -23.43 -17.50
C HIS A 6 19.61 -24.56 -17.82
N ASN A 7 19.37 -24.85 -19.11
CA ASN A 7 18.31 -25.75 -19.57
C ASN A 7 18.76 -26.72 -20.68
N SER A 8 20.06 -26.81 -20.97
CA SER A 8 20.57 -27.77 -21.95
C SER A 8 20.34 -29.22 -21.51
N GLU A 9 20.47 -29.50 -20.22
CA GLU A 9 20.29 -30.85 -19.67
C GLU A 9 18.82 -31.29 -19.78
N HIS A 10 17.88 -30.41 -19.46
CA HIS A 10 16.44 -30.71 -19.56
C HIS A 10 15.95 -30.88 -21.02
N PHE A 11 16.60 -30.20 -21.97
CA PHE A 11 16.32 -30.37 -23.40
C PHE A 11 16.86 -31.72 -23.93
N GLU A 12 18.05 -32.11 -23.48
CA GLU A 12 18.64 -33.40 -23.84
C GLU A 12 17.83 -34.56 -23.24
N GLU A 13 17.32 -34.40 -22.02
CA GLU A 13 16.44 -35.37 -21.34
C GLU A 13 15.10 -35.56 -22.08
N LEU A 14 14.49 -34.47 -22.54
CA LEU A 14 13.27 -34.52 -23.37
C LEU A 14 13.53 -35.22 -24.71
N ARG A 15 14.72 -35.03 -25.30
CA ARG A 15 15.10 -35.69 -26.55
C ARG A 15 15.32 -37.20 -26.36
N GLN A 16 15.97 -37.60 -25.26
CA GLN A 16 16.19 -39.01 -24.92
C GLN A 16 14.88 -39.73 -24.56
N ASN A 17 13.94 -39.05 -23.89
CA ASN A 17 12.61 -39.60 -23.62
C ASN A 17 11.78 -39.80 -24.90
N ALA A 18 11.89 -38.90 -25.88
CA ALA A 18 11.21 -39.06 -27.16
C ALA A 18 11.75 -40.24 -27.97
N LEU A 19 13.07 -40.48 -27.92
CA LEU A 19 13.69 -41.64 -28.58
C LEU A 19 13.34 -42.96 -27.88
N SER A 20 13.34 -42.97 -26.54
CA SER A 20 12.98 -44.14 -25.71
C SER A 20 11.50 -44.56 -25.86
N ASN A 21 10.60 -43.58 -26.02
CA ASN A 21 9.17 -43.86 -26.18
C ASN A 21 8.77 -44.27 -27.61
N SER A 22 9.64 -44.05 -28.60
CA SER A 22 9.40 -44.47 -29.99
C SER A 22 9.71 -45.96 -30.24
N SER A 23 10.43 -46.64 -29.34
CA SER A 23 10.82 -48.05 -29.47
C SER A 23 9.88 -49.04 -28.76
N LEU A 24 8.81 -48.57 -28.12
CA LEU A 24 7.85 -49.40 -27.40
C LEU A 24 6.41 -49.22 -27.93
N SER A 25 6.23 -49.42 -29.23
CA SER A 25 4.89 -49.68 -29.80
C SER A 25 4.98 -50.59 -31.02
N SER A 26 5.44 -51.82 -30.79
CA SER A 26 5.26 -52.94 -31.71
C SER A 26 4.87 -54.19 -30.93
N LYS A 27 3.74 -54.12 -30.23
CA LYS A 27 3.04 -55.34 -29.78
C LYS A 27 2.15 -55.82 -30.91
N SER A 28 2.72 -56.74 -31.66
CA SER A 28 2.06 -57.69 -32.56
C SER A 28 0.75 -58.21 -31.97
N CYS A 29 -0.37 -57.89 -32.61
CA CYS A 29 -1.63 -58.61 -32.41
C CYS A 29 -1.69 -59.72 -33.46
N SER A 30 -1.25 -60.91 -33.04
CA SER A 30 -1.41 -62.15 -33.78
C SER A 30 -2.89 -62.54 -33.74
N THR A 31 -3.61 -62.34 -34.85
CA THR A 31 -4.93 -62.95 -35.03
C THR A 31 -4.75 -64.31 -35.70
N ALA A 32 -5.19 -65.33 -34.96
CA ALA A 32 -5.12 -66.73 -35.33
C ALA A 32 -5.87 -67.02 -36.63
N SER A 33 -5.23 -67.80 -37.51
CA SER A 33 -5.86 -68.47 -38.65
C SER A 33 -6.87 -69.52 -38.17
N PRO A 34 -8.04 -69.68 -38.83
CA PRO A 34 -8.77 -70.93 -38.78
C PRO A 34 -8.24 -71.89 -39.85
N ALA A 35 -8.04 -73.14 -39.44
CA ALA A 35 -7.59 -74.24 -40.28
C ALA A 35 -8.75 -74.87 -41.08
N ASN A 36 -8.44 -75.16 -42.35
CA ASN A 36 -8.84 -76.34 -43.13
C ASN A 36 -10.33 -76.60 -43.45
N THR A 37 -10.71 -76.16 -44.66
CA THR A 37 -11.74 -76.80 -45.49
C THR A 37 -11.14 -77.92 -46.33
N ARG A 38 -11.67 -79.15 -46.16
CA ARG A 38 -11.35 -80.34 -46.95
C ARG A 38 -12.30 -80.37 -48.15
N GLY A 39 -11.79 -80.17 -49.37
CA GLY A 39 -12.59 -80.16 -50.59
C GLY A 39 -11.77 -80.64 -51.80
N LYS A 40 -12.20 -81.77 -52.36
CA LYS A 40 -11.60 -82.56 -53.45
C LYS A 40 -11.08 -81.78 -54.65
N ILE A 41 -9.95 -82.26 -55.16
CA ILE A 41 -9.41 -82.02 -56.50
C ILE A 41 -10.36 -82.64 -57.53
N THR A 42 -10.80 -81.83 -58.49
CA THR A 42 -11.24 -82.34 -59.80
C THR A 42 -10.62 -81.48 -60.89
N THR A 43 -9.82 -82.13 -61.72
CA THR A 43 -9.17 -81.65 -62.93
C THR A 43 -10.18 -81.16 -63.96
N PHE A 44 -10.00 -79.93 -64.45
CA PHE A 44 -10.45 -79.55 -65.80
C PHE A 44 -9.45 -78.57 -66.41
N THR A 45 -8.65 -79.09 -67.34
CA THR A 45 -7.80 -78.33 -68.25
C THR A 45 -8.69 -77.64 -69.29
N LEU A 46 -8.83 -76.31 -69.23
CA LEU A 46 -9.09 -75.48 -70.42
C LEU A 46 -8.81 -73.98 -70.13
N THR A 47 -7.84 -73.42 -70.87
CA THR A 47 -7.50 -71.98 -71.02
C THR A 47 -6.89 -71.24 -69.81
N LYS A 48 -5.56 -71.38 -69.61
CA LYS A 48 -4.77 -70.64 -68.60
C LYS A 48 -4.57 -69.15 -68.93
N ALA A 49 -4.68 -68.76 -70.20
CA ALA A 49 -4.45 -67.39 -70.65
C ALA A 49 -5.50 -66.35 -70.16
N PRO A 50 -6.83 -66.59 -70.23
CA PRO A 50 -7.81 -65.61 -69.77
C PRO A 50 -7.86 -65.44 -68.24
N HIS A 51 -7.60 -66.50 -67.46
CA HIS A 51 -7.59 -66.42 -65.99
C HIS A 51 -6.37 -65.64 -65.46
N MET A 52 -5.17 -65.87 -66.01
CA MET A 52 -3.98 -65.11 -65.62
C MET A 52 -4.09 -63.63 -66.01
N LYS A 53 -4.69 -63.32 -67.16
CA LYS A 53 -5.01 -61.93 -67.56
C LYS A 53 -5.99 -61.27 -66.58
N ARG A 54 -7.03 -61.98 -66.13
CA ARG A 54 -7.99 -61.47 -65.14
C ARG A 54 -7.33 -61.22 -63.77
N MET A 55 -6.44 -62.11 -63.33
CA MET A 55 -5.70 -61.93 -62.08
C MET A 55 -4.68 -60.79 -62.15
N ALA A 56 -3.97 -60.63 -63.28
CA ALA A 56 -3.07 -59.50 -63.50
C ALA A 56 -3.84 -58.17 -63.52
N MET A 57 -4.98 -58.11 -64.21
CA MET A 57 -5.86 -56.92 -64.23
C MET A 57 -6.40 -56.58 -62.84
N LYS A 58 -6.78 -57.59 -62.04
CA LYS A 58 -7.23 -57.39 -60.65
C LYS A 58 -6.08 -56.88 -59.75
N HIS A 59 -4.88 -57.42 -59.92
CA HIS A 59 -3.70 -56.98 -59.17
C HIS A 59 -3.28 -55.56 -59.54
N GLU A 60 -3.37 -55.19 -60.81
CA GLU A 60 -3.12 -53.83 -61.29
C GLU A 60 -4.15 -52.83 -60.73
N LEU A 61 -5.44 -53.20 -60.71
CA LEU A 61 -6.50 -52.42 -60.08
C LEU A 61 -6.23 -52.23 -58.58
N TYR A 62 -5.87 -53.30 -57.87
CA TYR A 62 -5.56 -53.24 -56.44
C TYR A 62 -4.34 -52.38 -56.14
N ARG A 63 -3.28 -52.49 -56.95
CA ARG A 63 -2.08 -51.64 -56.84
C ARG A 63 -2.43 -50.17 -57.06
N LYS A 64 -3.23 -49.88 -58.09
CA LYS A 64 -3.70 -48.51 -58.38
C LYS A 64 -4.59 -47.95 -57.27
N GLU A 65 -5.42 -48.79 -56.65
CA GLU A 65 -6.24 -48.42 -55.49
C GLU A 65 -5.38 -48.14 -54.25
N GLN A 66 -4.35 -48.96 -53.98
CA GLN A 66 -3.39 -48.72 -52.91
C GLN A 66 -2.59 -47.42 -53.13
N GLU A 67 -2.11 -47.17 -54.34
CA GLU A 67 -1.41 -45.93 -54.69
C GLU A 67 -2.32 -44.71 -54.52
N ALA A 68 -3.59 -44.81 -54.95
CA ALA A 68 -4.57 -43.73 -54.76
C ALA A 68 -4.88 -43.49 -53.26
N MET A 69 -4.96 -44.56 -52.46
CA MET A 69 -5.15 -44.46 -51.01
C MET A 69 -3.94 -43.82 -50.32
N GLN A 70 -2.71 -44.24 -50.67
CA GLN A 70 -1.48 -43.69 -50.13
C GLN A 70 -1.30 -42.21 -50.53
N LYS A 71 -1.67 -41.84 -51.75
CA LYS A 71 -1.63 -40.45 -52.20
C LYS A 71 -2.57 -39.56 -51.40
N LYS A 72 -3.82 -39.99 -51.18
CA LYS A 72 -4.78 -39.28 -50.33
C LYS A 72 -4.29 -39.17 -48.88
N LEU A 73 -3.67 -40.22 -48.35
CA LEU A 73 -3.08 -40.20 -47.02
C LEU A 73 -1.91 -39.20 -46.92
N ALA A 74 -1.03 -39.16 -47.92
CA ALA A 74 0.07 -38.20 -47.97
C ALA A 74 -0.43 -36.76 -48.09
N GLU A 75 -1.46 -36.51 -48.91
CA GLU A 75 -2.10 -35.19 -49.05
C GLU A 75 -2.73 -34.73 -47.73
N THR A 76 -3.48 -35.59 -47.03
CA THR A 76 -4.07 -35.25 -45.72
C THR A 76 -3.03 -35.02 -44.63
N ILE A 77 -1.93 -35.78 -44.62
CA ILE A 77 -0.80 -35.55 -43.70
C ILE A 77 -0.14 -34.20 -43.99
N ALA A 78 0.14 -33.89 -45.26
CA ALA A 78 0.73 -32.62 -45.66
C ALA A 78 -0.16 -31.43 -45.30
N GLU A 79 -1.47 -31.55 -45.52
CA GLU A 79 -2.44 -30.52 -45.13
C GLU A 79 -2.49 -30.32 -43.61
N ASN A 80 -2.46 -31.41 -42.84
CA ASN A 80 -2.48 -31.32 -41.38
C ASN A 80 -1.19 -30.69 -40.83
N ILE A 81 -0.02 -31.04 -41.39
CA ILE A 81 1.26 -30.40 -41.06
C ILE A 81 1.21 -28.90 -41.37
N GLN A 82 0.67 -28.51 -42.53
CA GLN A 82 0.54 -27.11 -42.91
C GLN A 82 -0.42 -26.36 -41.97
N ARG A 83 -1.57 -26.95 -41.63
CA ARG A 83 -2.52 -26.38 -40.66
C ARG A 83 -1.88 -26.20 -39.28
N GLN A 84 -1.11 -27.18 -38.81
CA GLN A 84 -0.36 -27.08 -37.54
C GLN A 84 0.68 -25.96 -37.59
N LYS A 85 1.42 -25.83 -38.71
CA LYS A 85 2.40 -24.75 -38.91
C LYS A 85 1.73 -23.39 -38.87
N SER A 86 0.66 -23.18 -39.62
CA SER A 86 -0.09 -21.91 -39.63
C SER A 86 -0.68 -21.56 -38.27
N LYS A 87 -1.15 -22.54 -37.49
CA LYS A 87 -1.62 -22.31 -36.11
C LYS A 87 -0.48 -21.85 -35.19
N LYS A 88 0.67 -22.52 -35.25
CA LYS A 88 1.85 -22.16 -34.44
C LYS A 88 2.39 -20.78 -34.83
N GLU A 89 2.48 -20.50 -36.11
CA GLU A 89 2.92 -19.20 -36.64
C GLU A 89 1.95 -18.08 -36.25
N GLY A 90 0.64 -18.30 -36.36
CA GLY A 90 -0.36 -17.35 -35.88
C GLY A 90 -0.28 -17.10 -34.37
N HIS A 91 0.01 -18.13 -33.57
CA HIS A 91 0.24 -17.96 -32.13
C HIS A 91 1.53 -17.17 -31.83
N PHE A 92 2.61 -17.47 -32.55
CA PHE A 92 3.87 -16.76 -32.45
C PHE A 92 3.71 -15.28 -32.77
N LEU A 93 3.03 -14.94 -33.87
CA LEU A 93 2.78 -13.54 -34.25
C LEU A 93 1.98 -12.78 -33.18
N LYS A 94 0.96 -13.43 -32.60
CA LYS A 94 0.19 -12.83 -31.48
C LYS A 94 1.06 -12.59 -30.25
N LEU A 95 1.92 -13.55 -29.90
CA LEU A 95 2.81 -13.41 -28.75
C LEU A 95 3.87 -12.33 -29.00
N HIS A 96 4.42 -12.29 -30.21
CA HIS A 96 5.35 -11.26 -30.64
C HIS A 96 4.73 -9.86 -30.56
N GLN A 97 3.51 -9.69 -31.07
CA GLN A 97 2.80 -8.42 -30.98
C GLN A 97 2.61 -7.98 -29.51
N LYS A 98 2.20 -8.88 -28.62
CA LYS A 98 2.07 -8.57 -27.18
C LYS A 98 3.40 -8.14 -26.56
N VAL A 99 4.51 -8.73 -26.98
CA VAL A 99 5.85 -8.33 -26.51
C VAL A 99 6.19 -6.93 -27.00
N GLU A 100 5.93 -6.61 -28.28
CA GLU A 100 6.15 -5.27 -28.81
C GLU A 100 5.25 -4.22 -28.15
N ASP A 101 3.96 -4.50 -27.98
CA ASP A 101 3.03 -3.63 -27.25
C ASP A 101 3.51 -3.40 -25.80
N GLY A 102 4.01 -4.46 -25.15
CA GLY A 102 4.60 -4.36 -23.81
C GLY A 102 5.86 -3.48 -23.77
N LYS A 103 6.69 -3.51 -24.81
CA LYS A 103 7.86 -2.61 -24.93
C LYS A 103 7.44 -1.16 -25.11
N VAL A 104 6.40 -0.89 -25.89
CA VAL A 104 5.84 0.46 -26.06
C VAL A 104 5.32 0.99 -24.73
N LEU A 105 4.49 0.19 -24.04
CA LEU A 105 3.96 0.55 -22.72
C LEU A 105 5.08 0.82 -21.69
N ALA A 106 6.13 -0.01 -21.70
CA ALA A 106 7.27 0.19 -20.80
C ALA A 106 8.00 1.52 -21.07
N LYS A 107 8.13 1.93 -22.35
CA LYS A 107 8.72 3.22 -22.72
C LYS A 107 7.85 4.39 -22.26
N GLU A 108 6.54 4.31 -22.49
CA GLU A 108 5.58 5.35 -22.04
C GLU A 108 5.60 5.50 -20.51
N LEU A 109 5.64 4.39 -19.77
CA LEU A 109 5.75 4.40 -18.32
C LEU A 109 7.05 5.08 -17.88
N HIS A 110 8.17 4.76 -18.54
CA HIS A 110 9.47 5.36 -18.23
C HIS A 110 9.46 6.87 -18.44
N GLU A 111 8.94 7.33 -19.58
CA GLU A 111 8.78 8.76 -19.88
C GLU A 111 7.90 9.45 -18.83
N LYS A 112 6.76 8.85 -18.47
CA LYS A 112 5.88 9.41 -17.44
C LYS A 112 6.56 9.52 -16.08
N LEU A 113 7.32 8.50 -15.69
CA LEU A 113 8.10 8.52 -14.45
C LEU A 113 9.17 9.59 -14.48
N GLU A 114 9.87 9.75 -15.60
CA GLU A 114 10.88 10.79 -15.77
C GLU A 114 10.26 12.19 -15.68
N LEU A 115 9.15 12.44 -16.38
CA LEU A 115 8.42 13.71 -16.31
C LEU A 115 7.95 14.00 -14.88
N GLN A 116 7.45 12.99 -14.16
CA GLN A 116 7.06 13.15 -12.77
C GLN A 116 8.26 13.50 -11.87
N GLN A 117 9.41 12.85 -12.09
CA GLN A 117 10.63 13.13 -11.35
C GLN A 117 11.15 14.55 -11.64
N GLN A 118 11.20 14.95 -12.91
CA GLN A 118 11.58 16.30 -13.31
C GLN A 118 10.63 17.35 -12.72
N SER A 119 9.33 17.10 -12.71
CA SER A 119 8.32 17.99 -12.11
C SER A 119 8.55 18.14 -10.60
N LYS A 120 8.77 17.04 -9.87
CA LYS A 120 9.12 17.09 -8.44
C LYS A 120 10.40 17.88 -8.20
N THR A 121 11.46 17.62 -8.97
CA THR A 121 12.72 18.36 -8.84
C THR A 121 12.51 19.85 -9.06
N ARG A 122 11.78 20.26 -10.12
CA ARG A 122 11.45 21.67 -10.36
C ARG A 122 10.65 22.29 -9.21
N GLN A 123 9.68 21.54 -8.67
CA GLN A 123 8.90 22.00 -7.51
C GLN A 123 9.80 22.22 -6.28
N PHE A 124 10.70 21.28 -5.98
CA PHE A 124 11.64 21.41 -4.87
C PHE A 124 12.63 22.56 -5.07
N SER A 125 13.19 22.72 -6.28
CA SER A 125 14.07 23.84 -6.61
C SER A 125 13.36 25.19 -6.43
N ARG A 126 12.15 25.31 -6.96
CA ARG A 126 11.34 26.54 -6.78
C ARG A 126 11.03 26.79 -5.31
N MET A 127 10.62 25.77 -4.56
CA MET A 127 10.32 25.91 -3.14
C MET A 127 11.58 26.30 -2.33
N HIS A 128 12.74 25.76 -2.71
CA HIS A 128 14.02 26.15 -2.12
C HIS A 128 14.34 27.61 -2.40
N GLU A 129 14.24 28.06 -3.66
CA GLU A 129 14.46 29.47 -4.02
C GLU A 129 13.50 30.42 -3.28
N GLU A 130 12.20 30.09 -3.24
CA GLU A 130 11.20 30.83 -2.48
C GLU A 130 11.57 30.88 -0.99
N TRP A 131 11.96 29.74 -0.39
CA TRP A 131 12.35 29.69 1.02
C TRP A 131 13.64 30.48 1.30
N THR A 132 14.64 30.38 0.41
CA THR A 132 15.90 31.11 0.55
C THR A 132 15.67 32.61 0.54
N ASN A 133 14.88 33.10 -0.42
CA ASN A 133 14.60 34.53 -0.56
C ASN A 133 13.65 35.05 0.51
N ASP A 134 12.55 34.33 0.76
CA ASP A 134 11.49 34.83 1.62
C ASP A 134 11.70 34.53 3.10
N VAL A 135 12.48 33.50 3.44
CA VAL A 135 12.74 33.08 4.82
C VAL A 135 14.20 33.30 5.21
N PHE A 136 15.13 32.64 4.53
CA PHE A 136 16.53 32.61 4.95
C PHE A 136 17.15 34.00 4.94
N HIS A 137 17.09 34.70 3.81
CA HIS A 137 17.68 36.04 3.68
C HIS A 137 17.04 37.04 4.65
N LYS A 138 15.71 37.04 4.79
CA LYS A 138 15.00 37.94 5.72
C LYS A 138 15.42 37.74 7.18
N LEU A 139 15.78 36.52 7.58
CA LEU A 139 16.22 36.21 8.94
C LEU A 139 17.74 36.37 9.12
N ASN A 140 18.53 35.91 8.16
CA ASN A 140 19.98 35.82 8.26
C ASN A 140 20.68 37.13 7.92
N ASP A 141 20.23 37.87 6.90
CA ASP A 141 20.91 39.08 6.45
C ASP A 141 20.96 40.17 7.55
N PRO A 142 19.90 40.42 8.35
CA PRO A 142 19.98 41.36 9.48
C PRO A 142 21.00 40.93 10.54
N ILE A 143 21.14 39.62 10.79
CA ILE A 143 22.10 39.07 11.76
C ILE A 143 23.51 39.28 11.22
N VAL A 144 23.76 38.91 9.97
CA VAL A 144 25.06 39.08 9.31
C VAL A 144 25.44 40.56 9.26
N ALA A 145 24.51 41.44 8.87
CA ALA A 145 24.75 42.88 8.83
C ALA A 145 25.11 43.44 10.21
N LYS A 146 24.44 42.98 11.28
CA LYS A 146 24.79 43.37 12.66
C LYS A 146 26.18 42.87 13.05
N VAL A 147 26.52 41.63 12.75
CA VAL A 147 27.84 41.06 13.07
C VAL A 147 28.97 41.74 12.29
N GLN A 148 28.70 42.13 11.04
CA GLN A 148 29.63 42.86 10.18
C GLN A 148 29.80 44.32 10.59
N SER A 149 28.74 44.98 11.08
CA SER A 149 28.82 46.37 11.54
C SER A 149 29.46 46.53 12.92
N MET A 150 29.53 45.45 13.71
CA MET A 150 30.22 45.46 15.00
C MET A 150 31.73 45.62 14.84
N ASP A 151 32.28 46.58 15.58
CA ASP A 151 33.73 46.78 15.68
C ASP A 151 34.42 45.59 16.37
N GLY A 152 35.68 45.31 16.02
CA GLY A 152 36.46 44.23 16.60
C GLY A 152 36.58 44.33 18.11
N LYS A 153 36.62 45.55 18.65
CA LYS A 153 36.60 45.81 20.09
C LYS A 153 35.28 45.43 20.75
N GLN A 154 34.15 45.78 20.13
CA GLN A 154 32.81 45.41 20.61
C GLN A 154 32.62 43.89 20.61
N ARG A 155 33.07 43.22 19.54
CA ARG A 155 33.02 41.75 19.45
C ARG A 155 33.86 41.08 20.54
N SER A 156 35.06 41.61 20.82
CA SER A 156 35.91 41.11 21.90
C SER A 156 35.29 41.34 23.27
N ALA A 157 34.62 42.48 23.48
CA ALA A 157 33.93 42.80 24.73
C ALA A 157 32.75 41.86 24.98
N GLU A 158 31.89 41.63 23.98
CA GLU A 158 30.77 40.67 24.10
C GLU A 158 31.28 39.24 24.37
N LYS A 159 32.37 38.83 23.70
CA LYS A 159 32.99 37.52 23.94
C LYS A 159 33.52 37.42 25.38
N ALA A 160 34.17 38.48 25.88
CA ALA A 160 34.66 38.53 27.26
C ALA A 160 33.50 38.51 28.26
N GLU A 161 32.40 39.23 27.99
CA GLU A 161 31.20 39.25 28.83
C GLU A 161 30.53 37.87 28.88
N ALA A 162 30.39 37.20 27.73
CA ALA A 162 29.84 35.84 27.67
C ALA A 162 30.73 34.83 28.42
N TYR A 163 32.06 34.97 28.29
CA TYR A 163 33.01 34.13 29.02
C TYR A 163 32.98 34.41 30.53
N GLN A 164 32.83 35.67 30.93
CA GLN A 164 32.67 36.05 32.33
C GLN A 164 31.39 35.46 32.91
N LYS A 165 30.25 35.54 32.20
CA LYS A 165 28.99 34.87 32.60
C LYS A 165 29.18 33.37 32.80
N PHE A 166 29.92 32.72 31.90
CA PHE A 166 30.25 31.30 32.04
C PHE A 166 31.10 31.02 33.29
N LEU A 167 32.12 31.83 33.58
CA LEU A 167 32.93 31.71 34.79
C LEU A 167 32.10 31.96 36.05
N ASP A 168 31.23 32.97 36.04
CA ASP A 168 30.36 33.31 37.17
C ASP A 168 29.38 32.16 37.48
N ILE A 169 28.84 31.51 36.45
CA ILE A 169 27.99 30.32 36.60
C ILE A 169 28.81 29.12 37.10
N THR A 170 29.99 28.89 36.53
CA THR A 170 30.83 27.72 36.86
C THR A 170 31.42 27.81 38.27
N ASN A 171 31.73 29.01 38.75
CA ASN A 171 32.30 29.24 40.08
C ASN A 171 31.25 29.35 41.19
N LYS A 172 29.96 29.51 40.85
CA LYS A 172 28.87 29.37 41.83
C LYS A 172 28.82 27.92 42.31
N LYS A 173 28.82 27.71 43.63
CA LYS A 173 28.74 26.38 44.28
C LYS A 173 27.36 25.69 44.14
N GLY A 174 26.54 26.07 43.16
CA GLY A 174 25.25 25.45 42.87
C GLY A 174 25.42 24.35 41.82
N GLY A 175 25.05 23.12 42.14
CA GLY A 175 25.00 22.06 41.15
C GLY A 175 23.94 22.34 40.08
N LEU A 176 24.17 21.92 38.84
CA LEU A 176 23.14 21.99 37.80
C LEU A 176 22.07 20.92 38.10
N PHE A 177 21.00 21.30 38.79
CA PHE A 177 19.83 20.43 38.97
C PHE A 177 18.98 20.46 37.69
N ARG A 178 18.77 19.29 37.07
CA ARG A 178 18.01 19.19 35.82
C ARG A 178 16.51 19.40 35.99
N ASP A 179 16.01 19.20 37.21
CA ASP A 179 14.57 19.11 37.50
C ASP A 179 14.06 20.30 38.32
N ILE A 180 14.93 21.17 38.84
CA ILE A 180 14.57 22.31 39.69
C ILE A 180 15.38 23.53 39.25
N ILE A 181 14.70 24.65 39.01
CA ILE A 181 15.34 25.94 38.72
C ILE A 181 15.48 26.70 40.02
N ILE A 182 16.71 26.92 40.47
CA ILE A 182 17.03 27.77 41.61
C ILE A 182 17.48 29.12 41.04
N GLU A 183 16.57 30.09 40.94
CA GLU A 183 16.80 31.36 40.22
C GLU A 183 18.04 32.14 40.70
N SER A 184 18.40 32.02 41.98
CA SER A 184 19.60 32.64 42.57
C SER A 184 20.92 31.99 42.10
N GLU A 185 20.88 30.69 41.81
CA GLU A 185 22.06 29.88 41.43
C GLU A 185 22.16 29.75 39.91
N TYR A 186 21.07 29.39 39.24
CA TYR A 186 21.00 29.10 37.81
C TYR A 186 19.61 29.42 37.25
N ASN A 187 19.54 30.32 36.25
CA ASN A 187 18.32 30.62 35.51
C ASN A 187 18.52 30.36 34.01
N PRO A 188 18.05 29.20 33.49
CA PRO A 188 18.14 28.88 32.07
C PRO A 188 17.26 29.76 31.18
N LEU A 189 16.33 30.52 31.78
CA LEU A 189 15.39 31.42 31.10
C LEU A 189 15.82 32.89 31.17
N SER A 190 17.04 33.19 31.63
CA SER A 190 17.59 34.56 31.65
C SER A 190 17.61 35.22 30.26
N ASP A 191 17.66 34.39 29.22
CA ASP A 191 17.61 34.77 27.81
C ASP A 191 16.20 34.70 27.20
N ALA A 192 15.14 34.55 28.00
CA ALA A 192 13.76 34.54 27.53
C ALA A 192 13.37 35.80 26.72
N LYS A 193 14.05 36.93 26.97
CA LYS A 193 13.94 38.15 26.16
C LYS A 193 14.20 37.92 24.67
N PHE A 194 15.05 36.95 24.31
CA PHE A 194 15.34 36.59 22.92
C PHE A 194 14.30 35.65 22.31
N ILE A 195 13.46 35.00 23.13
CA ILE A 195 12.41 34.07 22.67
C ILE A 195 11.18 34.82 22.13
N HIS A 196 11.00 36.09 22.50
CA HIS A 196 9.85 36.90 22.07
C HIS A 196 9.95 37.43 20.63
N HIS A 197 11.09 37.30 19.96
CA HIS A 197 11.24 37.79 18.60
C HIS A 197 10.48 36.90 17.61
N ARG A 198 9.28 37.34 17.21
CA ARG A 198 8.48 36.71 16.14
C ARG A 198 8.64 37.50 14.85
N ALA A 199 9.47 37.02 13.93
CA ALA A 199 9.49 37.53 12.58
C ALA A 199 8.26 37.02 11.82
N LYS A 200 7.49 37.92 11.20
CA LYS A 200 6.45 37.54 10.24
C LYS A 200 7.12 37.27 8.90
N VAL A 201 7.20 36.00 8.53
CA VAL A 201 7.92 35.53 7.35
C VAL A 201 7.00 34.64 6.54
N ASP A 202 7.01 34.79 5.21
CA ASP A 202 6.27 33.91 4.31
C ASP A 202 7.06 32.61 4.11
N ASP A 203 6.68 31.57 4.86
CA ASP A 203 7.29 30.25 4.78
C ASP A 203 6.54 29.39 3.76
N PRO A 204 7.15 29.04 2.60
CA PRO A 204 6.49 28.24 1.59
C PRO A 204 6.09 26.84 2.08
N THR A 205 6.75 26.31 3.13
CA THR A 205 6.38 25.02 3.72
C THR A 205 5.07 25.09 4.51
N LYS A 206 4.70 26.28 4.99
CA LYS A 206 3.44 26.55 5.70
C LYS A 206 2.32 27.06 4.79
N ARG A 207 2.56 27.14 3.48
CA ARG A 207 1.59 27.65 2.49
C ARG A 207 0.24 26.93 2.54
N VAL A 208 0.24 25.62 2.81
CA VAL A 208 -1.01 24.83 2.96
C VAL A 208 -1.79 25.28 4.19
N ILE A 209 -1.10 25.51 5.31
CA ILE A 209 -1.72 26.01 6.55
C ILE A 209 -2.28 27.42 6.30
N ARG A 210 -1.48 28.30 5.70
CA ARG A 210 -1.89 29.68 5.41
C ARG A 210 -3.08 29.77 4.45
N ARG A 211 -3.03 29.06 3.31
CA ARG A 211 -4.16 29.05 2.35
C ARG A 211 -5.45 28.63 3.06
N ARG A 212 -5.34 27.66 3.97
CA ARG A 212 -6.49 27.19 4.73
C ARG A 212 -6.98 28.21 5.74
N GLU A 213 -6.08 28.88 6.47
CA GLU A 213 -6.45 29.99 7.34
C GLU A 213 -7.15 31.11 6.55
N GLU A 214 -6.71 31.39 5.32
CA GLU A 214 -7.35 32.33 4.39
C GLU A 214 -8.73 31.84 3.94
N GLU A 215 -8.88 30.56 3.55
CA GLU A 215 -10.16 29.95 3.18
C GLU A 215 -11.16 29.94 4.37
N ASP A 216 -10.70 29.55 5.56
CA ASP A 216 -11.50 29.56 6.80
C ASP A 216 -11.92 30.98 7.17
N ALA A 217 -11.04 31.97 7.01
CA ALA A 217 -11.36 33.38 7.24
C ALA A 217 -12.45 33.87 6.28
N ILE A 218 -12.37 33.53 4.99
CA ILE A 218 -13.38 33.87 3.98
C ILE A 218 -14.72 33.16 4.29
N ALA A 219 -14.68 31.88 4.66
CA ALA A 219 -15.88 31.12 5.01
C ALA A 219 -16.57 31.66 6.28
N GLN A 220 -15.79 32.06 7.28
CA GLN A 220 -16.30 32.69 8.51
C GLN A 220 -16.90 34.07 8.24
N ASP A 221 -16.29 34.86 7.35
CA ASP A 221 -16.82 36.16 6.94
C ASP A 221 -18.17 35.99 6.21
N GLY A 222 -18.27 34.98 5.33
CA GLY A 222 -19.53 34.60 4.68
C GLY A 222 -20.59 34.06 5.64
N ALA A 223 -20.20 33.31 6.67
CA ALA A 223 -21.12 32.79 7.70
C ALA A 223 -21.64 33.89 8.64
N SER A 224 -20.81 34.89 8.94
CA SER A 224 -21.21 36.07 9.74
C SER A 224 -22.29 36.90 9.05
N MET A 225 -22.46 36.79 7.73
CA MET A 225 -23.53 37.45 6.98
C MET A 225 -24.86 36.69 7.01
N SER A 226 -24.87 35.40 7.39
CA SER A 226 -26.05 34.52 7.24
C SER A 226 -26.66 34.02 8.56
N SER A 227 -25.99 34.15 9.71
CA SER A 227 -26.57 33.65 10.97
C SER A 227 -25.93 34.25 12.22
N GLY A 228 -26.77 34.80 13.11
CA GLY A 228 -26.39 35.29 14.44
C GLY A 228 -26.08 34.17 15.45
N TYR A 229 -25.32 33.15 15.05
CA TYR A 229 -24.91 32.06 15.94
C TYR A 229 -23.45 32.19 16.38
N ILE A 230 -23.23 31.71 17.61
CA ILE A 230 -22.10 31.96 18.51
C ILE A 230 -20.76 31.57 17.89
N ARG A 231 -19.80 32.51 17.94
CA ARG A 231 -18.37 32.28 17.72
C ARG A 231 -17.87 31.14 18.60
N VAL A 232 -17.47 30.01 18.00
CA VAL A 232 -16.68 29.00 18.71
C VAL A 232 -15.23 29.49 18.72
N VAL A 233 -14.83 30.04 19.86
CA VAL A 233 -13.47 30.53 20.13
C VAL A 233 -12.54 29.34 20.37
N ASN A 234 -11.42 29.34 19.64
CA ASN A 234 -10.12 28.73 19.96
C ASN A 234 -10.10 27.37 20.67
N GLY A 235 -9.94 26.31 19.87
CA GLY A 235 -9.08 25.19 20.24
C GLY A 235 -8.11 24.96 19.08
N GLN A 236 -6.80 25.09 19.31
CA GLN A 236 -5.79 24.69 18.34
C GLN A 236 -5.99 23.20 18.01
N ARG A 237 -6.74 22.89 16.95
CA ARG A 237 -6.78 21.54 16.40
C ARG A 237 -5.46 21.32 15.69
N LEU A 238 -4.51 20.65 16.36
CA LEU A 238 -3.33 20.10 15.70
C LEU A 238 -3.79 19.00 14.73
N GLY A 239 -3.79 19.29 13.43
CA GLY A 239 -4.13 18.33 12.37
C GLY A 239 -5.16 18.84 11.36
N ARG A 240 -5.34 18.12 10.26
CA ARG A 240 -6.42 18.38 9.28
C ARG A 240 -7.77 18.24 10.00
N SER A 241 -8.60 19.28 10.05
CA SER A 241 -10.00 19.17 10.46
C SER A 241 -10.89 18.56 9.37
N ASP A 242 -10.32 18.31 8.18
CA ASP A 242 -10.93 17.52 7.09
C ASP A 242 -10.79 16.01 7.33
N ASN A 243 -9.98 15.60 8.32
CA ASN A 243 -10.01 14.22 8.78
C ASN A 243 -11.32 14.04 9.54
N LEU A 244 -12.20 13.21 9.01
CA LEU A 244 -13.39 12.74 9.71
C LEU A 244 -12.95 12.27 11.10
N ASP A 245 -13.63 12.76 12.15
CA ASP A 245 -13.31 12.42 13.54
C ASP A 245 -13.15 10.89 13.65
N VAL A 246 -12.02 10.43 14.17
CA VAL A 246 -11.73 9.00 14.31
C VAL A 246 -12.81 8.31 15.16
N LYS A 247 -13.49 9.07 16.04
CA LYS A 247 -14.66 8.63 16.81
C LYS A 247 -15.89 8.28 15.95
N LEU A 248 -15.98 8.81 14.73
CA LEU A 248 -17.05 8.48 13.76
C LEU A 248 -16.76 7.17 13.01
N TRP A 249 -15.50 6.71 13.00
CA TRP A 249 -15.13 5.50 12.26
C TRP A 249 -15.65 4.23 12.93
N SER A 250 -15.66 4.21 14.27
CA SER A 250 -16.17 3.07 15.05
C SER A 250 -17.69 2.97 15.09
N LYS A 251 -18.40 4.09 14.83
CA LYS A 251 -19.87 4.14 14.89
C LYS A 251 -20.55 3.61 13.63
N GLY A 252 -19.80 3.38 12.55
CA GLY A 252 -20.37 2.90 11.27
C GLY A 252 -21.33 3.90 10.59
N GLU A 253 -21.44 5.12 11.12
CA GLU A 253 -22.33 6.20 10.65
C GLU A 253 -21.73 6.94 9.44
N PHE A 254 -21.26 6.20 8.42
CA PHE A 254 -20.73 6.82 7.21
C PHE A 254 -21.86 7.20 6.24
N GLU A 255 -22.53 8.34 6.46
CA GLU A 255 -23.59 8.84 5.57
C GLU A 255 -23.12 9.19 4.14
N SER A 256 -21.80 9.29 3.90
CA SER A 256 -21.22 9.68 2.60
C SER A 256 -20.86 8.51 1.69
N THR A 257 -21.01 7.26 2.15
CA THR A 257 -20.91 6.08 1.27
C THR A 257 -22.31 5.50 1.03
N PRO A 258 -22.63 5.00 -0.18
CA PRO A 258 -23.95 4.43 -0.49
C PRO A 258 -24.44 3.35 0.50
N TYR A 259 -23.52 2.75 1.26
CA TYR A 259 -23.79 1.71 2.25
C TYR A 259 -24.31 2.24 3.60
N GLY A 260 -23.93 3.47 4.00
CA GLY A 260 -24.38 4.05 5.27
C GLY A 260 -25.81 4.59 5.22
N TYR A 261 -26.27 5.05 4.06
CA TYR A 261 -27.68 5.44 3.86
C TYR A 261 -28.64 4.26 4.07
N PHE A 262 -28.25 3.06 3.64
CA PHE A 262 -29.02 1.83 3.85
C PHE A 262 -29.06 1.38 5.32
N HIS A 263 -27.95 1.53 6.06
CA HIS A 263 -27.90 1.20 7.49
C HIS A 263 -28.82 2.08 8.33
N LYS A 264 -28.88 3.39 8.04
CA LYS A 264 -29.79 4.32 8.73
C LYS A 264 -31.26 3.94 8.55
N MET A 265 -31.61 3.46 7.35
CA MET A 265 -32.98 3.04 7.03
C MET A 265 -33.39 1.77 7.78
N MET A 266 -32.48 0.82 7.99
CA MET A 266 -32.78 -0.42 8.74
C MET A 266 -32.74 -0.25 10.26
N ASN A 267 -31.88 0.61 10.80
CA ASN A 267 -31.81 0.84 12.24
C ASN A 267 -32.95 1.70 12.77
N SER A 268 -33.62 2.48 11.92
CA SER A 268 -34.79 3.28 12.28
C SER A 268 -36.01 2.44 12.70
N THR A 269 -36.00 1.12 12.45
CA THR A 269 -37.08 0.19 12.83
C THR A 269 -36.79 -0.64 14.08
N ALA A 270 -35.59 -0.54 14.67
CA ALA A 270 -35.23 -1.30 15.86
C ALA A 270 -35.57 -0.50 17.13
N SER A 271 -36.75 -0.74 17.71
CA SER A 271 -37.08 -0.25 19.05
C SER A 271 -36.17 -0.92 20.08
N SER A 272 -35.22 -0.17 20.64
CA SER A 272 -34.32 -0.57 21.72
C SER A 272 -35.02 -0.40 23.07
N GLU A 273 -36.06 -1.19 23.35
CA GLU A 273 -36.71 -1.18 24.66
C GLU A 273 -36.23 -2.38 25.49
N GLY A 274 -35.04 -2.24 26.07
CA GLY A 274 -34.49 -3.17 27.05
C GLY A 274 -35.09 -2.95 28.45
N SER A 275 -35.27 -4.03 29.21
CA SER A 275 -35.81 -4.01 30.57
C SER A 275 -35.03 -3.06 31.50
N LYS A 276 -35.75 -2.20 32.25
CA LYS A 276 -35.20 -1.19 33.19
C LYS A 276 -34.27 -1.75 34.26
N THR A 277 -34.29 -3.06 34.50
CA THR A 277 -33.43 -3.74 35.49
C THR A 277 -32.02 -4.05 35.00
N TYR A 278 -31.72 -3.85 33.71
CA TYR A 278 -30.39 -4.05 33.12
C TYR A 278 -29.71 -2.73 32.67
N ALA A 279 -30.31 -1.58 32.98
CA ALA A 279 -29.76 -0.28 32.62
C ALA A 279 -28.61 0.09 33.58
N SER A 280 -27.37 -0.09 33.13
CA SER A 280 -26.22 0.60 33.73
C SER A 280 -26.39 2.10 33.51
N HIS A 281 -26.34 2.89 34.58
CA HIS A 281 -26.33 4.36 34.50
C HIS A 281 -24.93 4.89 34.13
N VAL A 282 -23.89 4.06 34.26
CA VAL A 282 -22.55 4.33 33.72
C VAL A 282 -22.57 4.18 32.21
N LYS A 283 -22.23 5.26 31.49
CA LYS A 283 -21.90 5.19 30.05
C LYS A 283 -20.62 4.37 29.89
N LEU A 284 -20.76 3.14 29.44
CA LEU A 284 -19.63 2.27 29.08
C LEU A 284 -19.18 2.57 27.64
N ASP A 285 -18.79 3.81 27.38
CA ASP A 285 -18.17 4.18 26.11
C ASP A 285 -16.66 3.95 26.20
N HIS A 286 -16.04 3.39 25.17
CA HIS A 286 -14.62 2.98 25.21
C HIS A 286 -13.66 4.18 25.33
N TYR A 287 -14.16 5.39 25.09
CA TYR A 287 -13.38 6.62 25.01
C TYR A 287 -13.89 7.76 25.90
N ASP A 288 -15.10 7.67 26.45
CA ASP A 288 -15.66 8.60 27.43
C ASP A 288 -16.10 7.80 28.66
N ILE A 289 -15.14 7.62 29.57
CA ILE A 289 -15.40 7.07 30.90
C ILE A 289 -15.62 8.27 31.81
N ASP A 290 -16.81 8.38 32.41
CA ASP A 290 -17.09 9.40 33.42
C ASP A 290 -16.17 9.17 34.63
N LYS A 291 -15.16 10.05 34.81
CA LYS A 291 -14.19 9.97 35.92
C LYS A 291 -14.63 10.77 37.15
N ASP A 292 -15.80 11.38 37.11
CA ASP A 292 -16.26 12.25 38.17
C ASP A 292 -16.65 11.45 39.42
N PRO A 293 -16.12 11.80 40.61
CA PRO A 293 -16.38 11.05 41.84
C PRO A 293 -17.84 11.12 42.28
N GLU A 294 -18.61 12.10 41.81
CA GLU A 294 -20.05 12.22 42.10
C GLU A 294 -20.89 11.22 41.30
N VAL A 295 -20.50 10.91 40.05
CA VAL A 295 -21.16 9.87 39.22
C VAL A 295 -20.95 8.50 39.85
N LEU A 296 -19.71 8.22 40.31
CA LEU A 296 -19.37 7.00 41.05
C LEU A 296 -20.15 6.82 42.36
N ARG A 297 -20.48 7.92 43.05
CA ARG A 297 -21.28 7.89 44.30
C ARG A 297 -22.77 7.68 44.06
N GLN A 298 -23.28 8.03 42.87
CA GLN A 298 -24.65 7.69 42.47
C GLN A 298 -24.79 6.18 42.23
N GLU A 299 -23.79 5.55 41.62
CA GLU A 299 -23.76 4.09 41.42
C GLU A 299 -23.56 3.30 42.72
N LEU A 300 -22.69 3.81 43.60
CA LEU A 300 -22.33 3.18 44.87
C LEU A 300 -22.74 4.10 46.03
N PRO A 301 -24.05 4.17 46.35
CA PRO A 301 -24.50 4.95 47.49
C PRO A 301 -23.84 4.40 48.76
N LYS A 302 -23.34 5.31 49.61
CA LYS A 302 -22.72 4.94 50.89
C LYS A 302 -23.70 4.07 51.68
N GLY A 303 -23.30 2.83 51.94
CA GLY A 303 -24.08 1.90 52.76
C GLY A 303 -24.48 2.54 54.09
N LYS A 304 -25.67 2.21 54.60
CA LYS A 304 -26.14 2.71 55.89
C LYS A 304 -25.10 2.37 56.97
N ARG A 305 -24.64 3.37 57.72
CA ARG A 305 -23.73 3.15 58.85
C ARG A 305 -24.40 2.19 59.82
N THR A 306 -23.80 1.02 60.04
CA THR A 306 -24.13 0.18 61.18
C THR A 306 -23.49 0.82 62.40
N ASN A 307 -24.30 1.18 63.41
CA ASN A 307 -23.78 1.63 64.70
C ASN A 307 -23.27 0.40 65.45
N PHE A 308 -22.08 -0.07 65.08
CA PHE A 308 -21.35 -1.03 65.88
C PHE A 308 -20.30 -0.26 66.69
N ASP A 309 -20.62 0.04 67.95
CA ASP A 309 -19.66 0.58 68.92
C ASP A 309 -18.70 -0.55 69.34
N GLY A 310 -17.73 -0.83 68.48
CA GLY A 310 -16.66 -1.79 68.71
C GLY A 310 -15.29 -1.13 68.61
N TYR A 311 -14.69 -0.85 69.77
CA TYR A 311 -13.30 -0.46 70.03
C TYR A 311 -12.69 0.71 69.23
N LYS A 312 -12.44 1.82 69.95
CA LYS A 312 -11.66 2.97 69.47
C LYS A 312 -10.22 2.55 69.15
N ILE A 313 -9.87 2.53 67.86
CA ILE A 313 -8.49 2.45 67.41
C ILE A 313 -7.86 3.85 67.60
N PRO A 314 -6.68 3.99 68.24
CA PRO A 314 -6.05 5.30 68.48
C PRO A 314 -5.68 5.99 67.16
N LYS A 315 -5.90 7.30 67.08
CA LYS A 315 -5.50 8.13 65.94
C LYS A 315 -3.97 8.23 65.92
N SER A 316 -3.32 7.63 64.92
CA SER A 316 -1.92 7.93 64.61
C SER A 316 -1.86 9.23 63.79
N THR A 317 -1.28 10.27 64.39
CA THR A 317 -0.92 11.51 63.69
C THR A 317 0.43 11.30 63.03
N PHE A 318 0.45 11.11 61.71
CA PHE A 318 1.69 11.22 60.93
C PHE A 318 1.84 12.69 60.53
N GLN A 319 2.80 13.38 61.13
CA GLN A 319 3.31 14.66 60.62
C GLN A 319 4.39 14.35 59.59
N ILE A 320 4.16 14.81 58.36
CA ILE A 320 5.16 14.80 57.30
C ILE A 320 5.94 16.10 57.46
N ASN A 321 7.23 16.00 57.78
CA ASN A 321 8.21 17.08 57.60
C ASN A 321 8.71 17.08 56.17
#